data_AF-A0A978UA56-F1
#
_entry.id   AF-A0A978UA56-F1
#
_cell.length_a   1.000
_cell.length_b   1.000
_cell.length_c   1.000
_cell.angle_alpha   90.00
_cell.angle_beta   90.00
_cell.angle_gamma   90.00
#
_symmetry.space_group_name_H-M   'P 1'
#
loop_
_entity.id
_entity.type
_entity.pdbx_description
1 polymer ?
#
loop_
_entity_poly.entity_id
_entity_poly.type
_entity_poly.pdbx_seq_one_letter_code
_entity_poly.pdbx_strand_id
1 'polypeptide(L)'
;MDIVSRLSIIQQEIRQVESEKLDQEQMLGLLWEHPPALDPEIIGRVMQQIRDRIRALEERRRALLAEKQALIVEGAISNRRGNGNNRGN
;
A
#
# COMPACT_ATOMS: atom_id res chain seq x y z
N MET A 1 -19.79 -1.93 7.28
CA MET A 1 -18.73 -0.91 7.37
C MET A 1 -19.08 0.18 6.38
N ASP A 2 -19.03 1.46 6.76
CA ASP A 2 -19.33 2.60 5.88
C ASP A 2 -18.11 2.96 5.00
N ILE A 3 -18.39 3.60 3.86
CA ILE A 3 -17.37 3.99 2.87
C ILE A 3 -16.31 4.90 3.51
N VAL A 4 -16.69 5.81 4.41
CA VAL A 4 -15.77 6.76 5.06
C VAL A 4 -14.82 6.05 6.02
N SER A 5 -15.33 5.12 6.84
CA SER A 5 -14.45 4.29 7.68
C SER A 5 -13.51 3.43 6.84
N ARG A 6 -13.99 2.81 5.74
CA ARG A 6 -13.11 1.97 4.90
C ARG A 6 -12.00 2.80 4.23
N LEU A 7 -12.34 4.00 3.73
CA LEU A 7 -11.35 4.93 3.17
C LEU A 7 -10.28 5.33 4.20
N SER A 8 -10.69 5.57 5.46
CA SER A 8 -9.77 5.89 6.55
C SER A 8 -8.82 4.72 6.85
N ILE A 9 -9.34 3.49 6.89
CA ILE A 9 -8.52 2.28 7.07
C ILE A 9 -7.54 2.12 5.91
N ILE A 10 -8.00 2.20 4.66
CA ILE A 10 -7.11 2.08 3.48
C ILE A 10 -5.99 3.12 3.52
N GLN A 11 -6.30 4.36 3.92
CA GLN A 11 -5.27 5.40 4.05
C GLN A 11 -4.23 5.07 5.14
N GLN A 12 -4.63 4.41 6.22
CA GLN A 12 -3.70 3.92 7.23
C GLN A 12 -2.88 2.72 6.73
N GLU A 13 -3.51 1.77 6.05
CA GLU A 13 -2.81 0.62 5.44
C GLU A 13 -1.78 1.07 4.39
N ILE A 14 -2.09 2.07 3.57
CA ILE A 14 -1.13 2.63 2.60
C ILE A 14 0.08 3.23 3.32
N ARG A 15 -0.14 4.04 4.37
CA ARG A 15 0.96 4.62 5.16
C ARG A 15 1.84 3.56 5.79
N GLN A 16 1.22 2.49 6.32
CA GLN A 16 1.95 1.38 6.90
C GLN A 16 2.79 0.66 5.84
N VAL A 17 2.21 0.36 4.67
CA VAL A 17 2.91 -0.31 3.57
C VAL A 17 4.07 0.56 3.05
N GLU A 18 3.90 1.87 2.96
CA GLU A 18 4.96 2.81 2.56
C GLU A 18 6.09 2.87 3.60
N SER A 19 5.76 2.88 4.89
CA SER A 19 6.76 2.81 5.97
C SER A 19 7.53 1.49 5.94
N GLU A 20 6.82 0.35 5.87
CA GLU A 20 7.44 -0.97 5.80
C GLU A 20 8.35 -1.09 4.58
N LYS A 21 7.93 -0.53 3.43
CA LYS A 21 8.74 -0.53 2.21
C LYS A 21 10.02 0.28 2.42
N LEU A 22 9.92 1.47 3.00
CA LEU A 22 11.07 2.31 3.30
C LEU A 22 12.08 1.61 4.23
N ASP A 23 11.59 0.91 5.26
CA ASP A 23 12.45 0.15 6.17
C ASP A 23 13.20 -0.98 5.43
N GLN A 24 12.52 -1.67 4.50
CA GLN A 24 13.17 -2.69 3.67
C GLN A 24 14.21 -2.10 2.71
N GLU A 25 13.92 -0.95 2.10
CA GLU A 25 14.87 -0.25 1.21
C GLU A 25 16.10 0.25 1.98
N GLN A 26 15.90 0.77 3.20
CA GLN A 26 16.99 1.17 4.09
C GLN A 26 17.85 -0.02 4.50
N MET A 27 17.23 -1.13 4.91
CA MET A 27 17.96 -2.34 5.26
C MET A 27 18.75 -2.89 4.07
N LEU A 28 18.18 -2.86 2.86
CA LEU A 28 18.90 -3.24 1.64
C LEU A 28 20.09 -2.31 1.39
N GLY A 29 19.90 -1.00 1.55
CA GLY A 29 20.96 0.01 1.42
C GLY A 29 22.11 -0.23 2.39
N LEU A 30 21.81 -0.47 3.67
CA LEU A 30 22.80 -0.77 4.70
C LEU A 30 23.59 -2.05 4.37
N LEU A 31 22.92 -3.07 3.81
CA LEU A 31 23.58 -4.31 3.41
C LEU A 31 24.55 -4.11 2.23
N TRP A 32 24.27 -3.15 1.34
CA TRP A 32 25.17 -2.77 0.25
C TRP A 32 26.33 -1.89 0.72
N GLU A 33 26.08 -0.98 1.66
CA GLU A 33 27.08 -0.06 2.20
C GLU A 33 28.06 -0.77 3.16
N HIS A 34 27.54 -1.71 3.93
CA HIS A 34 28.29 -2.50 4.91
C HIS A 34 27.99 -3.99 4.73
N PRO A 35 28.55 -4.63 3.68
CA PRO A 35 28.35 -6.06 3.47
C PRO A 35 28.95 -6.84 4.64
N PRO A 36 28.15 -7.70 5.31
CA PRO A 36 28.65 -8.50 6.42
C PRO A 36 29.72 -9.49 5.94
N ALA A 37 30.65 -9.87 6.82
CA ALA A 37 31.62 -10.93 6.56
C ALA A 37 30.97 -12.33 6.60
N LEU A 38 29.96 -12.52 5.75
CA LEU A 38 29.21 -13.75 5.55
C LEU A 38 29.47 -14.29 4.15
N ASP A 39 29.10 -15.55 3.93
CA ASP A 39 29.12 -16.16 2.60
C ASP A 39 28.31 -15.30 1.60
N PRO A 40 28.88 -14.92 0.46
CA PRO A 40 28.18 -14.19 -0.60
C PRO A 40 26.85 -14.83 -1.04
N GLU A 41 26.72 -16.16 -0.99
CA GLU A 41 25.48 -16.86 -1.31
C GLU A 41 24.38 -16.62 -0.28
N ILE A 42 24.76 -16.48 1.00
CA ILE A 42 23.82 -16.15 2.09
C ILE A 42 23.37 -14.69 1.93
N ILE A 43 24.31 -13.78 1.68
CA ILE A 43 24.02 -12.36 1.43
C ILE A 43 23.09 -12.19 0.22
N GLY A 44 23.36 -12.91 -0.87
CA GLY A 44 22.53 -12.89 -2.07
C GLY A 44 21.09 -13.36 -1.81
N ARG A 45 20.91 -14.42 -0.99
CA ARG A 45 19.59 -14.89 -0.58
C ARG A 45 18.83 -13.87 0.26
N VAL A 46 19.49 -13.24 1.22
CA VAL A 46 18.88 -12.20 2.07
C VAL A 46 18.48 -10.99 1.22
N MET A 47 19.35 -10.52 0.33
CA MET A 47 19.03 -9.43 -0.60
C MET A 47 17.82 -9.76 -1.47
N GLN A 48 17.73 -11.00 -1.96
CA GLN A 48 16.60 -11.42 -2.77
C GLN A 48 15.30 -11.44 -1.98
N GLN A 49 15.32 -11.93 -0.74
CA GLN A 49 14.14 -11.90 0.15
C GLN A 49 13.66 -10.47 0.41
N ILE A 50 14.58 -9.52 0.65
CA ILE A 50 14.24 -8.11 0.88
C ILE A 50 13.60 -7.51 -0.40
N ARG A 51 14.16 -7.79 -1.57
CA ARG A 51 13.58 -7.35 -2.86
C ARG A 51 12.21 -7.93 -3.13
N ASP A 52 12.01 -9.21 -2.84
CA ASP A 52 10.70 -9.87 -3.00
C ASP A 52 9.68 -9.27 -2.04
N ARG A 53 10.10 -8.92 -0.80
CA ARG A 53 9.25 -8.23 0.17
C ARG A 53 8.87 -6.82 -0.31
N ILE A 54 9.82 -6.06 -0.85
CA ILE A 54 9.55 -4.74 -1.45
C ILE A 54 8.52 -4.87 -2.57
N ARG A 55 8.67 -5.84 -3.47
CA ARG A 55 7.72 -6.07 -4.57
C ARG A 55 6.32 -6.40 -4.06
N ALA A 56 6.21 -7.26 -3.05
CA ALA A 56 4.93 -7.61 -2.45
C ALA A 56 4.25 -6.39 -1.78
N LEU A 57 5.03 -5.53 -1.13
CA LEU A 57 4.53 -4.27 -0.55
C LEU A 57 4.04 -3.31 -1.63
N GLU A 58 4.74 -3.19 -2.75
CA GLU A 58 4.30 -2.38 -3.89
C GLU A 58 3.01 -2.90 -4.55
N GLU A 59 2.87 -4.21 -4.68
CA GLU A 59 1.63 -4.85 -5.14
C GLU A 59 0.47 -4.58 -4.19
N ARG A 60 0.70 -4.73 -2.88
CA ARG A 60 -0.31 -4.42 -1.87
C ARG A 60 -0.71 -2.94 -1.92
N ARG A 61 0.24 -2.02 -2.05
CA ARG A 61 -0.03 -0.59 -2.21
C ARG A 61 -0.88 -0.31 -3.45
N ARG A 62 -0.56 -0.94 -4.59
CA ARG A 62 -1.34 -0.80 -5.82
C ARG A 62 -2.79 -1.30 -5.64
N ALA A 63 -2.97 -2.44 -4.98
CA ALA A 63 -4.29 -2.98 -4.69
C ALA A 63 -5.12 -2.03 -3.79
N LEU A 64 -4.50 -1.50 -2.73
CA LEU A 64 -5.14 -0.54 -1.83
C LEU A 64 -5.54 0.77 -2.54
N LEU A 65 -4.70 1.26 -3.44
CA LEU A 65 -5.01 2.45 -4.25
C LEU A 65 -6.19 2.19 -5.22
N ALA A 66 -6.23 1.01 -5.83
CA ALA A 66 -7.34 0.62 -6.69
C ALA A 66 -8.66 0.51 -5.90
N GLU A 67 -8.62 -0.08 -4.70
CA GLU A 67 -9.78 -0.17 -3.81
C GLU A 67 -10.26 1.22 -3.37
N LYS A 68 -9.34 2.11 -2.97
CA LYS A 68 -9.66 3.50 -2.64
C LYS A 68 -10.39 4.20 -3.79
N GLN A 69 -9.90 4.03 -5.02
CA GLN A 69 -10.51 4.64 -6.19
C GLN A 69 -11.92 4.09 -6.45
N ALA A 70 -12.12 2.78 -6.33
CA ALA A 70 -13.43 2.16 -6.48
C ALA A 70 -14.45 2.71 -5.47
N LEU A 71 -14.05 2.82 -4.20
CA LEU A 71 -14.89 3.36 -3.12
C LEU A 71 -15.24 4.84 -3.33
N ILE A 72 -14.32 5.66 -3.83
CA ILE A 72 -14.60 7.07 -4.17
C ILE A 72 -15.65 7.15 -5.29
N VAL A 73 -15.54 6.31 -6.33
CA VAL A 73 -16.52 6.27 -7.42
C VAL A 73 -17.89 5.82 -6.91
N GLU A 74 -17.94 4.77 -6.09
CA GLU A 74 -19.18 4.27 -5.49
C GLU A 74 -19.87 5.32 -4.62
N GLY A 75 -19.11 6.01 -3.77
CA GLY A 75 -19.61 7.12 -2.94
C GLY A 75 -20.16 8.27 -3.79
N ALA A 76 -19.47 8.63 -4.89
CA ALA A 76 -19.91 9.68 -5.79
C ALA A 76 -21.21 9.33 -6.54
N ILE A 77 -21.34 8.08 -7.01
CA ILE A 77 -22.56 7.59 -7.66
C ILE A 77 -23.74 7.59 -6.68
N SER A 78 -23.51 7.09 -5.47
CA SER A 78 -24.54 7.03 -4.41
C SER A 78 -25.03 8.41 -4.01
N ASN A 79 -24.11 9.38 -3.88
CA ASN A 79 -24.46 10.77 -3.60
C ASN A 79 -25.26 11.42 -4.74
N ARG A 80 -24.90 11.16 -6.00
CA ARG A 80 -25.64 11.66 -7.17
C ARG A 80 -27.07 11.11 -7.22
N ARG A 81 -27.27 9.83 -6.87
CA ARG A 81 -28.58 9.17 -6.90
C ARG A 81 -29.48 9.62 -5.74
N GLY A 82 -28.93 9.95 -4.58
CA GLY A 82 -29.67 10.52 -3.45
C GLY A 82 -30.16 11.96 -3.69
N ASN A 83 -29.40 12.78 -4.42
CA ASN A 83 -29.71 14.19 -4.65
C ASN A 83 -30.76 14.42 -5.76
N GLY A 84 -31.03 13.43 -6.62
CA GLY A 84 -32.03 13.52 -7.69
C GLY A 84 -33.48 13.41 -7.22
N ASN A 85 -33.70 12.86 -6.02
CA ASN A 85 -35.05 12.53 -5.54
C ASN A 85 -35.69 13.63 -4.68
N ASN A 86 -34.99 14.75 -4.42
CA ASN A 86 -35.41 15.78 -3.47
C ASN A 86 -35.74 17.15 -4.13
N ARG A 87 -36.07 17.15 -5.43
CA ARG A 87 -36.39 18.37 -6.21
C ARG A 87 -37.81 18.39 -6.80
N GLY A 88 -38.74 17.66 -6.19
CA GLY A 88 -40.15 17.68 -6.58
C GLY A 88 -41.07 17.92 -5.39
N ASN A 89 -41.25 19.19 -5.02
CA ASN A 89 -42.52 19.74 -4.54
C ASN A 89 -42.48 21.27 -4.60
#